data_AF-A0A2J7QGT9-F1
#
_entry.id   AF-A0A2J7QGT9-F1
#
_cell.length_a   1.000
_cell.length_b   1.000
_cell.length_c   1.000
_cell.angle_alpha   90.00
_cell.angle_beta   90.00
_cell.angle_gamma   90.00
#
_symmetry.space_group_name_H-M   'P 1'
#
loop_
_entity.id
_entity.type
_entity.pdbx_description
1 polymer ?
#
loop_
_entity_poly.entity_id
_entity_poly.type
_entity_poly.pdbx_seq_one_letter_code
_entity_poly.pdbx_strand_id
1 'polypeptide(L)'
;MNVKNVRSWVRQFKEGRTSCDNKPKQSQPCTSWSDNMFKRVEKVVLEDRLLSVENIASKVGISVGSVHTILHEDLRMRKVSSRSVPRMLADDHKAARMAICQALLTRDEGLKGTLFSSIVTMDET
;
A
#
# COMPACT_ATOMS: atom_id res chain seq x y z
N MET A 1 33.08 21.57 24.43
CA MET A 1 32.79 22.51 23.32
C MET A 1 34.06 22.72 22.51
N ASN A 2 34.09 22.45 21.20
CA ASN A 2 35.32 22.60 20.40
C ASN A 2 35.52 24.07 19.97
N VAL A 3 36.67 24.68 20.31
CA VAL A 3 36.99 26.09 20.03
C VAL A 3 36.88 26.43 18.53
N LYS A 4 37.18 25.48 17.64
CA LYS A 4 37.06 25.67 16.18
C LYS A 4 35.60 25.87 15.74
N ASN A 5 34.67 25.12 16.36
CA ASN A 5 33.24 25.23 16.05
C ASN A 5 32.69 26.59 16.50
N VAL A 6 33.12 27.08 17.66
CA VAL A 6 32.72 28.39 18.19
C VAL A 6 33.19 29.51 17.25
N ARG A 7 34.45 29.49 16.79
CA ARG A 7 34.97 30.49 15.83
C ARG A 7 34.22 30.46 14.49
N SER A 8 33.88 29.27 13.99
CA SER A 8 33.10 29.11 12.76
C SER A 8 31.69 29.72 12.87
N TRP A 9 31.00 29.48 14.00
CA TRP A 9 29.69 30.08 14.25
C TRP A 9 29.75 31.60 14.35
N VAL A 10 30.70 32.14 15.11
CA VAL A 10 30.91 33.60 15.21
C VAL A 10 31.16 34.23 13.84
N ARG A 11 31.93 33.58 12.96
CA ARG A 11 32.15 34.05 11.59
C ARG A 11 30.85 34.06 10.77
N GLN A 12 30.07 32.98 10.82
CA GLN A 12 28.83 32.87 10.06
C GLN A 12 27.77 33.88 10.49
N PHE A 13 27.68 34.20 11.79
CA PHE A 13 26.80 35.27 12.28
C PHE A 13 27.26 36.65 11.81
N LYS A 14 28.57 36.91 11.78
CA LYS A 14 29.12 38.16 11.20
C LYS A 14 28.88 38.27 9.70
N GLU A 15 28.83 37.14 8.99
CA GLU A 15 28.51 37.05 7.55
C GLU A 15 26.99 37.13 7.27
N GLY A 16 26.16 37.45 8.27
CA GLY A 16 24.73 37.72 8.08
C GLY A 16 23.81 36.51 8.28
N ARG A 17 24.31 35.38 8.78
CA ARG A 17 23.45 34.26 9.19
C ARG A 17 22.65 34.66 10.43
N THR A 18 21.33 34.56 10.39
CA THR A 18 20.44 34.88 11.52
C THR A 18 19.85 33.65 12.21
N SER A 19 19.91 32.47 11.57
CA SER A 19 19.36 31.21 12.11
C SER A 19 20.42 30.31 12.74
N CYS A 20 20.10 29.76 13.91
CA CYS A 20 20.86 28.73 14.63
C CYS A 20 20.60 27.31 14.10
N ASP A 21 19.60 27.11 13.22
CA ASP A 21 19.28 25.79 12.71
C ASP A 21 20.36 25.30 11.76
N ASN A 22 20.62 23.99 11.74
CA ASN A 22 21.53 23.43 10.76
C ASN A 22 21.04 23.74 9.34
N LYS A 23 21.96 24.13 8.45
CA LYS A 23 21.61 24.22 7.03
C LYS A 23 21.10 22.85 6.59
N PRO A 24 20.08 22.79 5.72
CA PRO A 24 19.64 21.51 5.16
C PRO A 24 20.88 20.84 4.59
N LYS A 25 21.30 19.73 5.22
CA LYS A 25 22.31 18.88 4.62
C LYS A 25 21.70 18.43 3.31
N GLN A 26 22.42 18.61 2.21
CA GLN A 26 22.15 17.78 1.04
C GLN A 26 22.42 16.35 1.50
N SER A 27 21.37 15.68 1.96
CA SER A 27 21.32 14.22 1.96
C SER A 27 21.69 13.85 0.54
N GLN A 28 22.79 13.12 0.39
CA GLN A 28 23.20 12.57 -0.90
C GLN A 28 21.94 12.00 -1.55
N PRO A 29 21.56 12.47 -2.75
CA PRO A 29 20.44 11.88 -3.43
C PRO A 29 20.79 10.41 -3.61
N CYS A 30 19.94 9.49 -3.16
CA CYS A 30 19.95 8.11 -3.64
C CYS A 30 19.52 8.09 -5.11
N THR A 31 20.13 8.91 -5.97
CA THR A 31 19.88 8.96 -7.41
C THR A 31 20.35 7.68 -8.12
N SER A 32 21.04 6.78 -7.41
CA SER A 32 21.32 5.41 -7.89
C SER A 32 20.14 4.46 -7.74
N TRP A 33 19.08 4.83 -7.02
CA TRP A 33 17.84 4.06 -6.98
C TRP A 33 16.97 4.43 -8.18
N SER A 34 17.31 3.80 -9.29
CA SER A 34 16.64 3.96 -10.57
C SER A 34 15.12 3.71 -10.48
N ASP A 35 14.34 4.37 -11.35
CA ASP A 35 12.96 4.00 -11.71
C ASP A 35 12.77 2.49 -11.92
N ASN A 36 13.81 1.81 -12.38
CA ASN A 36 13.84 0.37 -12.58
C ASN A 36 13.69 -0.42 -11.26
N MET A 37 14.26 0.05 -10.14
CA MET A 37 14.11 -0.60 -8.84
C MET A 37 12.70 -0.47 -8.29
N PHE A 38 12.09 0.72 -8.38
CA PHE A 38 10.71 0.94 -7.93
C PHE A 38 9.75 0.04 -8.71
N LYS A 39 9.89 0.00 -10.04
CA LYS A 39 9.11 -0.90 -10.92
C LYS A 39 9.31 -2.37 -10.57
N ARG A 40 10.51 -2.76 -10.17
CA ARG A 40 10.82 -4.15 -9.80
C ARG A 40 10.19 -4.54 -8.47
N VAL A 41 10.20 -3.66 -7.46
CA VAL A 41 9.47 -3.87 -6.20
C VAL A 41 7.96 -3.93 -6.45
N GLU A 42 7.43 -2.98 -7.23
CA GLU A 42 6.01 -2.94 -7.59
C GLU A 42 5.57 -4.22 -8.29
N LYS A 43 6.35 -4.70 -9.27
CA LYS A 43 6.07 -5.95 -9.98
C LYS A 43 5.97 -7.14 -9.03
N VAL A 44 6.93 -7.29 -8.10
CA VAL A 44 6.95 -8.40 -7.13
C VAL A 44 5.71 -8.37 -6.23
N VAL A 45 5.27 -7.19 -5.81
CA VAL A 45 4.06 -7.02 -4.98
C VAL A 45 2.78 -7.34 -5.76
N LEU A 46 2.73 -6.95 -7.04
CA LEU A 46 1.56 -7.19 -7.88
C LEU A 46 1.42 -8.67 -8.27
N GLU A 47 2.54 -9.39 -8.42
CA GLU A 47 2.55 -10.84 -8.64
C GLU A 47 2.04 -11.61 -7.41
N ASP A 48 2.49 -11.23 -6.21
CA ASP A 48 2.03 -11.85 -4.95
C ASP A 48 1.93 -10.81 -3.82
N ARG A 49 0.68 -10.42 -3.54
CA ARG A 49 0.33 -9.42 -2.53
C ARG A 49 0.49 -9.93 -1.09
N LEU A 50 0.73 -11.23 -0.89
CA LEU A 50 0.87 -11.84 0.45
C LEU A 50 2.32 -11.89 0.92
N LEU A 51 3.28 -11.46 0.10
CA LEU A 51 4.69 -11.46 0.47
C LEU A 51 5.00 -10.54 1.65
N SER A 52 5.86 -11.01 2.55
CA SER A 52 6.45 -10.17 3.60
C SER A 52 7.46 -9.19 3.00
N VAL A 53 7.71 -8.08 3.70
CA VAL A 53 8.72 -7.10 3.33
C VAL A 53 10.11 -7.74 3.23
N GLU A 54 10.41 -8.73 4.06
CA GLU A 54 11.65 -9.51 4.04
C GLU A 54 11.77 -10.39 2.79
N ASN A 55 10.67 -11.01 2.36
CA ASN A 55 10.65 -11.81 1.13
C ASN A 55 10.83 -10.93 -0.10
N ILE A 56 10.21 -9.75 -0.11
CA ILE A 56 10.38 -8.77 -1.18
C ILE A 56 11.83 -8.26 -1.21
N ALA A 57 12.39 -7.92 -0.06
CA ALA A 57 13.78 -7.50 0.09
C ALA A 57 14.75 -8.55 -0.47
N SER A 58 14.52 -9.82 -0.13
CA SER A 58 15.33 -10.95 -0.61
C SER A 58 15.19 -11.16 -2.12
N LYS A 59 13.98 -11.07 -2.68
CA LYS A 59 13.73 -11.21 -4.13
C LYS A 59 14.34 -10.07 -4.96
N VAL A 60 14.30 -8.84 -4.44
CA VAL A 60 14.79 -7.65 -5.15
C VAL A 60 16.29 -7.44 -4.90
N GLY A 61 16.83 -7.92 -3.79
CA GLY A 61 18.23 -7.81 -3.40
C GLY A 61 18.54 -6.47 -2.72
N ILE A 62 17.63 -5.96 -1.88
CA ILE A 62 17.76 -4.67 -1.20
C ILE A 62 17.43 -4.80 0.28
N SER A 63 17.73 -3.75 1.07
CA SER A 63 17.47 -3.81 2.51
C SER A 63 15.96 -3.81 2.82
N VAL A 64 15.58 -4.36 3.98
CA VAL A 64 14.17 -4.34 4.44
C VAL A 64 13.65 -2.92 4.61
N GLY A 65 14.47 -2.04 5.20
CA GLY A 65 14.12 -0.62 5.36
C GLY A 65 13.91 0.08 4.01
N SER A 66 14.73 -0.28 3.02
CA SER A 66 14.60 0.18 1.65
C SER A 66 13.25 -0.18 1.03
N VAL A 67 12.84 -1.44 1.14
CA VAL A 67 11.52 -1.89 0.68
C VAL A 67 10.41 -1.14 1.41
N HIS A 68 10.54 -0.97 2.73
CA HIS A 68 9.52 -0.26 3.51
C HIS A 68 9.32 1.18 3.02
N THR A 69 10.41 1.93 2.81
CA THR A 69 10.34 3.29 2.24
C THR A 69 9.69 3.28 0.85
N ILE A 70 10.10 2.36 -0.03
CA ILE A 70 9.51 2.24 -1.37
C ILE A 70 8.01 2.00 -1.30
N LEU A 71 7.58 1.03 -0.50
CA LEU A 71 6.17 0.66 -0.42
C LEU A 71 5.32 1.81 0.13
N HIS A 72 5.77 2.48 1.19
CA HIS A 72 4.97 3.48 1.90
C HIS A 72 5.09 4.90 1.36
N GLU A 73 6.30 5.36 1.03
CA GLU A 73 6.54 6.73 0.61
C GLU A 73 6.45 6.90 -0.91
N ASP A 74 7.09 6.03 -1.66
CA ASP A 74 7.19 6.17 -3.11
C ASP A 74 5.95 5.59 -3.83
N LEU A 75 5.56 4.35 -3.50
CA LEU A 75 4.41 3.67 -4.10
C LEU A 75 3.08 3.93 -3.37
N ARG A 76 3.11 4.57 -2.20
CA ARG A 76 1.92 4.90 -1.38
C ARG A 76 1.02 3.70 -1.07
N MET A 77 1.59 2.50 -1.00
CA MET A 77 0.89 1.27 -0.64
C MET A 77 0.69 1.14 0.88
N ARG A 78 -0.33 0.39 1.28
CA ARG A 78 -0.62 0.06 2.68
C ARG A 78 -0.91 -1.42 2.81
N LYS A 79 -0.48 -2.02 3.92
CA LYS A 79 -0.82 -3.40 4.27
C LYS A 79 -2.30 -3.47 4.68
N VAL A 80 -3.05 -4.36 4.03
CA VAL A 80 -4.44 -4.66 4.37
C VAL A 80 -4.52 -6.15 4.73
N SER A 81 -5.27 -6.49 5.78
CA SER A 81 -5.47 -7.88 6.17
C SER A 81 -6.36 -8.61 5.15
N SER A 82 -6.09 -9.89 4.93
CA SER A 82 -6.96 -10.75 4.12
C SER A 82 -8.32 -10.91 4.81
N ARG A 83 -9.40 -10.87 4.04
CA ARG A 83 -10.75 -11.16 4.53
C ARG A 83 -11.01 -12.67 4.51
N SER A 84 -11.54 -13.21 5.60
CA SER A 84 -11.95 -14.62 5.66
C SER A 84 -13.09 -14.89 4.69
N VAL A 85 -12.96 -15.96 3.90
CA VAL A 85 -14.00 -16.44 2.98
C VAL A 85 -14.52 -17.77 3.52
N PRO A 86 -15.84 -17.91 3.78
CA PRO A 86 -16.40 -19.11 4.43
C PRO A 86 -16.12 -20.43 3.69
N ARG A 87 -16.04 -20.39 2.36
CA ARG A 87 -15.78 -21.58 1.54
C ARG A 87 -15.16 -21.21 0.20
N MET A 88 -14.23 -22.04 -0.27
CA MET A 88 -13.75 -21.99 -1.65
C MET A 88 -14.81 -22.57 -2.59
N LEU A 89 -15.31 -21.75 -3.52
CA LEU A 89 -16.32 -22.17 -4.49
C LEU A 89 -15.64 -22.76 -5.74
N ALA A 90 -16.14 -23.92 -6.19
CA ALA A 90 -15.87 -24.46 -7.51
C ALA A 90 -16.50 -23.58 -8.61
N ASP A 91 -16.02 -23.69 -9.84
CA ASP A 91 -16.46 -22.82 -10.94
C ASP A 91 -17.94 -23.02 -11.28
N ASP A 92 -18.46 -24.25 -11.20
CA ASP A 92 -19.89 -24.53 -11.38
C ASP A 92 -20.75 -23.83 -10.31
N HIS A 93 -20.30 -23.80 -9.06
CA HIS A 93 -21.00 -23.07 -8.00
C HIS A 93 -20.99 -21.57 -8.25
N LYS A 94 -19.90 -21.00 -8.79
CA LYS A 94 -19.83 -19.58 -9.16
C LYS A 94 -20.80 -19.29 -10.30
N ALA A 95 -20.81 -20.11 -11.34
CA ALA A 95 -21.70 -19.96 -12.49
C ALA A 95 -23.17 -20.03 -12.07
N ALA A 96 -23.54 -21.03 -11.27
CA ALA A 96 -24.90 -21.17 -10.75
C ALA A 96 -25.32 -19.96 -9.90
N ARG A 97 -24.45 -19.50 -8.99
CA ARG A 97 -24.72 -18.30 -8.18
C ARG A 97 -24.93 -17.05 -9.03
N MET A 98 -24.08 -16.82 -10.04
CA MET A 98 -24.22 -15.67 -10.94
C MET A 98 -25.54 -15.73 -11.71
N ALA A 99 -25.90 -16.90 -12.26
CA ALA A 99 -27.16 -17.07 -12.99
C ALA A 99 -28.38 -16.80 -12.10
N ILE A 100 -28.40 -17.34 -10.87
CA ILE A 100 -29.48 -17.11 -9.91
C ILE A 100 -29.56 -15.63 -9.53
N CYS A 101 -28.44 -15.00 -9.18
CA CYS A 101 -28.42 -13.58 -8.84
C CYS A 101 -28.93 -12.71 -9.98
N GLN A 102 -28.53 -13.00 -11.22
CA GLN A 102 -29.00 -12.26 -12.38
C GLN A 102 -30.52 -12.41 -12.59
N ALA A 103 -31.05 -13.64 -12.44
CA ALA A 103 -32.49 -13.88 -12.55
C ALA A 103 -33.28 -13.17 -11.45
N LEU A 104 -32.76 -13.14 -10.21
CA LEU A 104 -33.38 -12.43 -9.10
C LEU A 104 -33.38 -10.91 -9.31
N LEU A 105 -32.29 -10.35 -9.84
CA LEU A 105 -32.20 -8.92 -10.18
C LEU A 105 -33.23 -8.53 -11.24
N THR A 106 -33.29 -9.27 -12.36
CA THR A 106 -34.29 -9.00 -13.41
C THR A 106 -35.73 -9.14 -12.92
N ARG A 107 -35.99 -10.09 -12.01
CA ARG A 107 -37.30 -10.23 -11.37
C ARG A 107 -37.64 -9.03 -10.49
N ASP A 108 -36.69 -8.53 -9.70
CA ASP A 108 -36.90 -7.36 -8.84
C ASP A 108 -37.14 -6.09 -9.67
N GLU A 109 -36.42 -5.91 -10.77
CA GLU A 109 -36.64 -4.82 -11.73
C GLU A 109 -38.07 -4.87 -12.30
N GLY A 110 -38.55 -6.04 -12.70
CA GLY A 110 -39.92 -6.25 -13.16
C GLY A 110 -40.98 -5.93 -12.09
N LEU A 111 -40.64 -6.14 -10.82
CA LEU A 111 -41.48 -5.82 -9.66
C LEU A 111 -41.24 -4.40 -9.11
N LYS A 112 -40.46 -3.56 -9.80
CA LYS A 112 -40.13 -2.18 -9.40
C LYS A 112 -39.49 -2.11 -8.00
N GLY A 113 -38.63 -3.06 -7.65
CA GLY A 113 -37.92 -3.07 -6.37
C GLY A 113 -38.74 -3.57 -5.18
N THR A 114 -39.93 -4.14 -5.41
CA THR A 114 -40.83 -4.60 -4.34
C THR A 114 -40.64 -6.07 -3.97
N LEU A 115 -39.70 -6.79 -4.60
CA LEU A 115 -39.51 -8.23 -4.39
C LEU A 115 -39.35 -8.57 -2.90
N PHE A 116 -38.55 -7.79 -2.18
CA PHE A 116 -38.25 -8.00 -0.77
C PHE A 116 -39.45 -7.81 0.17
N SER A 117 -40.52 -7.13 -0.26
CA SER A 117 -41.72 -6.95 0.56
C SER A 117 -42.52 -8.24 0.73
N SER A 118 -42.28 -9.24 -0.13
CA SER A 118 -43.02 -10.51 -0.17
C SER A 118 -42.21 -11.72 0.31
N ILE A 119 -40.94 -11.55 0.63
CA ILE A 119 -40.04 -12.65 0.98
C ILE A 119 -40.01 -12.85 2.50
N VAL A 120 -40.19 -14.10 2.93
CA VAL A 120 -39.92 -14.57 4.29
C VAL A 120 -38.79 -15.59 4.22
N THR A 121 -37.77 -15.43 5.07
CA THR A 121 -36.59 -16.32 5.14
C THR A 121 -36.41 -16.87 6.55
N MET A 122 -35.89 -18.08 6.67
CA MET A 122 -35.55 -18.72 7.93
C MET A 122 -34.21 -19.47 7.78
N ASP A 123 -33.42 -19.46 8.85
CA ASP A 123 -32.12 -20.13 8.99
C ASP A 123 -32.04 -20.71 10.40
N GLU A 124 -31.32 -21.82 10.57
CA GLU A 124 -31.08 -22.47 11.87
C GLU A 124 -29.59 -22.32 12.24
N THR A 125 -29.32 -21.86 13.46
CA THR A 125 -27.96 -21.74 14.03
C THR A 125 -27.59 -22.92 14.92
#